data_AF-A0AAU0MX17-F1
#
_entry.id   AF-A0AAU0MX17-F1
#
_cell.length_a   1.000
_cell.length_b   1.000
_cell.length_c   1.000
_cell.angle_alpha   90.00
_cell.angle_beta   90.00
_cell.angle_gamma   90.00
#
_symmetry.space_group_name_H-M   'P 1'
#
loop_
_entity.id
_entity.type
_entity.pdbx_description
1 polymer ?
#
loop_
_entity_poly.entity_id
_entity_poly.type
_entity_poly.pdbx_seq_one_letter_code
_entity_poly.pdbx_strand_id
1 'polypeptide(L)'
;MDESIKSAYRHLGLTGYAAIQSISSSLKVGSFNLGTAGHANTSLKLIASLSEWFGSLMSANVSDFREFSEEEFWARHQSICESYPGYNLEVYKDLFEDSANHGRGNS
;
A
#
# COMPACT_ATOMS: atom_id res chain seq x y z
N MET A 1 -7.44 10.30 16.21
CA MET A 1 -6.99 10.67 14.85
C MET A 1 -7.98 11.65 14.26
N ASP A 2 -7.50 12.71 13.60
CA ASP A 2 -8.33 13.73 12.94
C ASP A 2 -8.97 13.19 11.65
N GLU A 3 -10.14 13.70 11.25
CA GLU A 3 -10.85 13.23 10.05
C GLU A 3 -10.08 13.46 8.74
N SER A 4 -9.30 14.53 8.63
CA SER A 4 -8.42 14.76 7.47
C SER A 4 -7.39 13.64 7.32
N ILE A 5 -6.82 13.18 8.43
CA ILE A 5 -5.84 12.09 8.47
C ILE A 5 -6.52 10.73 8.16
N LYS A 6 -7.69 10.48 8.77
CA LYS A 6 -8.48 9.28 8.43
C LYS A 6 -8.85 9.25 6.95
N SER A 7 -9.23 10.39 6.37
CA SER A 7 -9.52 10.52 4.94
C SER A 7 -8.29 10.23 4.08
N ALA A 8 -7.12 10.73 4.45
CA ALA A 8 -5.86 10.43 3.77
C ALA A 8 -5.53 8.93 3.81
N TYR A 9 -5.73 8.26 4.94
CA TYR A 9 -5.55 6.81 5.05
C TYR A 9 -6.56 6.01 4.23
N ARG A 10 -7.83 6.44 4.18
CA ARG A 10 -8.84 5.84 3.30
C ARG A 10 -8.44 5.97 1.83
N HIS A 11 -7.98 7.15 1.42
CA HIS A 11 -7.51 7.41 0.07
C HIS A 11 -6.28 6.57 -0.30
N LEU A 12 -5.31 6.46 0.62
CA LEU A 12 -4.15 5.59 0.48
C LEU A 12 -4.57 4.13 0.26
N GLY A 13 -5.49 3.62 1.08
CA GLY A 13 -5.98 2.25 0.97
C GLY A 13 -6.66 1.94 -0.37
N LEU A 14 -7.47 2.88 -0.89
CA LEU A 14 -8.09 2.76 -2.22
C LEU A 14 -7.06 2.74 -3.35
N THR A 15 -6.08 3.63 -3.30
CA THR A 15 -5.02 3.72 -4.32
C THR A 15 -4.14 2.47 -4.30
N GLY A 16 -3.80 1.98 -3.09
CA GLY A 16 -3.06 0.75 -2.89
C GLY A 16 -3.74 -0.48 -3.49
N TYR A 17 -5.05 -0.59 -3.34
CA TYR A 17 -5.83 -1.67 -3.95
C TYR A 17 -5.75 -1.63 -5.49
N ALA A 18 -5.87 -0.45 -6.10
CA ALA A 18 -5.73 -0.29 -7.55
C ALA A 18 -4.33 -0.69 -8.04
N ALA A 19 -3.28 -0.33 -7.29
CA ALA A 19 -1.91 -0.72 -7.61
C ALA A 19 -1.71 -2.25 -7.57
N ILE A 20 -2.24 -2.93 -6.55
CA ILE A 20 -2.19 -4.40 -6.47
C ILE A 20 -2.88 -5.05 -7.68
N GLN A 21 -4.04 -4.54 -8.08
CA GLN A 21 -4.75 -5.06 -9.26
C GLN A 21 -3.94 -4.89 -10.55
N SER A 22 -3.23 -3.78 -10.69
CA SER A 22 -2.37 -3.50 -11.85
C SER A 22 -1.19 -4.49 -11.94
N ILE A 23 -0.49 -4.71 -10.82
CA ILE A 23 0.63 -5.70 -10.76
C ILE A 23 0.10 -7.11 -11.05
N SER A 24 -1.02 -7.49 -10.44
CA SER A 24 -1.63 -8.81 -10.61
C SER A 24 -2.06 -9.07 -12.06
N SER A 25 -2.60 -8.05 -12.74
CA SER A 25 -3.03 -8.16 -14.14
C SER A 25 -1.84 -8.33 -15.09
N SER A 26 -0.75 -7.61 -14.83
CA SER A 26 0.50 -7.74 -15.60
C SER A 26 1.09 -9.15 -15.53
N LEU A 27 0.95 -9.83 -14.38
CA LEU A 27 1.42 -11.21 -14.21
C LEU A 27 0.61 -12.24 -15.01
N LYS A 28 -0.69 -12.01 -15.26
CA LYS A 28 -1.55 -12.94 -16.02
C LYS A 28 -1.23 -13.01 -17.52
N VAL A 29 -0.59 -11.97 -18.06
CA VAL A 29 -0.33 -11.83 -19.52
C VAL A 29 1.00 -12.47 -19.93
N GLY A 30 1.90 -12.80 -18.99
CA GLY A 30 3.19 -13.42 -19.29
C GLY A 30 3.13 -14.95 -19.41
N SER A 31 3.46 -15.51 -20.58
CA SER A 31 3.81 -16.94 -20.70
C SER A 31 4.99 -17.26 -19.78
N PHE A 32 4.76 -18.11 -18.77
CA PHE A 32 5.77 -18.49 -17.80
C PHE A 32 6.85 -19.39 -18.43
N ASN A 33 8.04 -18.83 -18.65
CA ASN A 33 9.26 -19.59 -18.87
C ASN A 33 10.11 -19.57 -17.58
N LEU A 34 11.09 -20.48 -17.44
CA LEU A 34 11.92 -20.59 -16.22
C LEU A 34 12.62 -19.27 -15.81
N GLY A 35 12.99 -18.42 -16.76
CA GLY A 35 13.58 -17.10 -16.50
C GLY A 35 12.60 -16.06 -15.92
N THR A 36 11.30 -16.18 -16.21
CA THR A 36 10.26 -15.28 -15.68
C THR A 36 9.67 -15.79 -14.36
N ALA A 37 9.89 -17.06 -14.01
CA ALA A 37 9.39 -17.67 -12.77
C ALA A 37 9.96 -17.00 -11.51
N GLY A 38 11.25 -16.64 -11.53
CA GLY A 38 11.89 -15.91 -10.41
C GLY A 38 11.28 -14.53 -10.20
N HIS A 39 11.08 -13.77 -11.29
CA HIS A 39 10.46 -12.45 -11.25
C HIS A 39 9.00 -12.53 -10.78
N ALA A 40 8.22 -13.46 -11.34
CA ALA A 40 6.83 -13.66 -10.95
C ALA A 40 6.69 -14.07 -9.47
N ASN A 41 7.58 -14.93 -8.96
CA ASN A 41 7.59 -15.29 -7.55
C ASN A 41 7.86 -14.08 -6.65
N THR A 42 8.80 -13.21 -7.02
CA THR A 42 9.06 -11.95 -6.29
C THR A 42 7.84 -11.02 -6.34
N SER A 43 7.22 -10.82 -7.51
CA SER A 43 6.03 -9.98 -7.64
C SER A 43 4.83 -10.52 -6.85
N LEU A 44 4.62 -11.84 -6.81
CA LEU A 44 3.56 -12.45 -6.00
C LEU A 44 3.79 -12.23 -4.50
N LYS A 45 5.03 -12.37 -4.03
CA LYS A 45 5.37 -12.07 -2.62
C LYS A 45 5.17 -10.59 -2.30
N LEU A 46 5.56 -9.69 -3.20
CA LEU A 46 5.29 -8.26 -3.05
C LEU A 46 3.79 -7.98 -2.98
N ILE A 47 2.99 -8.56 -3.89
CA ILE A 47 1.52 -8.44 -3.86
C ILE A 47 0.97 -8.89 -2.51
N ALA A 48 1.43 -10.02 -1.99
CA ALA A 48 1.00 -10.52 -0.68
C ALA A 48 1.34 -9.54 0.45
N SER A 49 2.59 -9.04 0.49
CA SER A 49 3.03 -8.06 1.48
C SER A 49 2.23 -6.76 1.42
N LEU A 50 1.99 -6.22 0.22
CA LEU A 50 1.18 -5.01 0.02
C LEU A 50 -0.28 -5.26 0.39
N SER A 51 -0.84 -6.43 0.03
CA SER A 51 -2.23 -6.78 0.35
C SER A 51 -2.46 -6.87 1.85
N GLU A 52 -1.51 -7.43 2.58
CA GLU A 52 -1.59 -7.48 4.04
C GLU A 52 -1.46 -6.09 4.67
N TRP A 53 -0.53 -5.28 4.17
CA TRP A 53 -0.35 -3.91 4.62
C TRP A 53 -1.59 -3.04 4.37
N PHE A 54 -2.14 -3.01 3.15
CA PHE A 54 -3.40 -2.30 2.86
C PHE A 54 -4.61 -2.94 3.56
N GLY A 55 -4.59 -4.26 3.79
CA GLY A 55 -5.60 -4.97 4.56
C GLY A 55 -5.71 -4.44 5.99
N SER A 56 -4.59 -4.07 6.61
CA SER A 56 -4.58 -3.42 7.93
C SER A 56 -5.29 -2.06 7.91
N LEU A 57 -5.15 -1.26 6.84
CA LEU A 57 -5.90 -0.02 6.67
C LEU A 57 -7.39 -0.25 6.49
N MET A 58 -7.78 -1.29 5.74
CA MET A 58 -9.20 -1.60 5.56
C MET A 58 -9.84 -2.03 6.88
N SER A 59 -9.13 -2.84 7.67
CA SER A 59 -9.56 -3.22 9.02
C SER A 59 -9.68 -1.99 9.93
N ALA A 60 -8.67 -1.12 9.94
CA ALA A 60 -8.69 0.13 10.68
C ALA A 60 -9.85 1.05 10.25
N ASN A 61 -10.15 1.13 8.96
CA ASN A 61 -11.26 1.94 8.46
C ASN A 61 -12.61 1.44 8.99
N VAL A 62 -12.84 0.13 9.05
CA VAL A 62 -14.08 -0.46 9.61
C VAL A 62 -14.24 -0.12 11.09
N SER A 63 -13.13 -0.07 11.84
CA SER A 63 -13.14 0.30 13.26
C SER A 63 -13.01 1.81 13.52
N ASP A 64 -13.10 2.64 12.47
CA ASP A 64 -12.90 4.09 12.51
C ASP A 64 -11.56 4.49 13.17
N PHE A 65 -10.52 3.71 12.89
CA PHE A 65 -9.13 3.92 13.32
C PHE A 65 -8.95 3.95 14.85
N ARG A 66 -9.87 3.37 15.63
CA ARG A 66 -9.82 3.41 17.11
C ARG A 66 -8.55 2.79 17.71
N GLU A 67 -8.08 1.70 17.12
CA GLU A 67 -6.89 0.94 17.58
C GLU A 67 -5.74 1.00 16.56
N PHE A 68 -5.81 1.92 15.60
CA PHE A 68 -4.82 2.01 14.54
C PHE A 68 -3.53 2.67 15.04
N SER A 69 -2.41 1.93 14.94
CA SER A 69 -1.07 2.44 15.22
C SER A 69 -0.40 2.92 13.93
N GLU A 70 -0.25 4.23 13.77
CA GLU A 70 0.46 4.80 12.62
C GLU A 70 1.94 4.37 12.58
N GLU A 71 2.57 4.26 13.74
CA GLU A 71 3.97 3.87 13.87
C GLU A 71 4.18 2.43 13.36
N GLU A 72 3.37 1.48 13.83
CA GLU A 72 3.46 0.08 13.38
C GLU A 72 3.13 -0.05 11.89
N PHE A 73 2.13 0.70 11.43
CA PHE A 73 1.73 0.72 10.03
C PHE A 73 2.87 1.18 9.10
N TRP A 74 3.55 2.28 9.44
CA TRP A 74 4.65 2.81 8.64
C TRP A 74 5.96 2.05 8.84
N ALA A 75 6.23 1.49 10.02
CA ALA A 75 7.36 0.58 10.23
C ALA A 75 7.24 -0.66 9.34
N ARG A 76 6.03 -1.20 9.20
CA ARG A 76 5.75 -2.31 8.29
C ARG A 76 5.96 -1.91 6.83
N HIS A 77 5.51 -0.73 6.41
CA HIS A 77 5.78 -0.19 5.07
C HIS A 77 7.27 -0.08 4.78
N GLN A 78 8.05 0.48 5.71
CA GLN A 78 9.50 0.59 5.58
C GLN A 78 10.15 -0.78 5.38
N SER A 79 9.77 -1.79 6.16
CA SER A 79 10.27 -3.16 6.01
C SER A 79 9.97 -3.75 4.62
N ILE A 80 8.80 -3.42 4.05
CA ILE A 80 8.46 -3.82 2.68
C ILE A 80 9.36 -3.09 1.66
N CYS A 81 9.58 -1.78 1.80
CA CYS A 81 10.48 -1.02 0.92
C CYS A 81 11.89 -1.60 0.91
N GLU A 82 12.43 -1.92 2.08
CA GLU A 82 13.75 -2.54 2.25
C GLU A 82 13.83 -3.94 1.63
N SER A 83 12.74 -4.71 1.67
CA SER A 83 12.68 -6.06 1.10
C SER A 83 12.55 -6.09 -0.43
N TYR A 84 12.04 -5.00 -1.02
CA TYR A 84 11.76 -4.90 -2.45
C TYR A 84 12.36 -3.62 -3.07
N PRO A 85 13.69 -3.44 -3.00
CA PRO A 85 14.34 -2.28 -3.59
C PRO A 85 14.09 -2.26 -5.11
N GLY A 86 13.69 -1.10 -5.64
CA GLY A 86 13.42 -0.89 -7.07
C GLY A 86 11.93 -0.88 -7.47
N TYR A 87 11.01 -1.13 -6.54
CA TYR A 87 9.56 -1.03 -6.80
C TYR A 87 8.97 0.36 -6.48
N ASN A 88 9.79 1.34 -6.10
CA ASN A 88 9.39 2.71 -5.76
C ASN A 88 8.18 2.76 -4.82
N LEU A 89 8.25 2.01 -3.71
CA LEU A 89 7.14 1.86 -2.77
C LEU A 89 7.02 3.04 -1.82
N GLU A 90 8.04 3.89 -1.77
CA GLU A 90 8.11 5.13 -1.01
C GLU A 90 7.04 6.14 -1.44
N VAL A 91 6.61 6.07 -2.71
CA VAL A 91 5.54 6.91 -3.28
C VAL A 91 4.22 6.87 -2.49
N TYR A 92 3.97 5.78 -1.76
CA TYR A 92 2.77 5.68 -0.92
C TYR A 92 2.78 6.62 0.28
N LYS A 93 3.98 6.96 0.78
CA LYS A 93 4.13 7.95 1.85
C LYS A 93 3.87 9.36 1.30
N ASP A 94 4.44 9.69 0.15
CA ASP A 94 4.19 10.96 -0.53
C ASP A 94 2.70 11.15 -0.83
N LEU A 95 2.03 10.11 -1.36
CA LEU A 95 0.58 10.12 -1.63
C LEU A 95 -0.24 10.40 -0.36
N PHE A 96 0.15 9.81 0.76
CA PHE A 96 -0.51 10.05 2.04
C PHE A 96 -0.31 11.48 2.51
N GLU A 97 0.93 11.97 2.49
CA GLU A 97 1.27 13.34 2.90
C GLU A 97 0.53 14.39 2.05
N ASP A 98 0.49 14.19 0.73
CA ASP A 98 -0.29 15.03 -0.18
C ASP A 98 -1.77 15.04 0.19
N SER A 99 -2.35 13.86 0.43
CA SER A 99 -3.77 13.73 0.79
C SER A 99 -4.09 14.38 2.14
N ALA A 100 -3.21 14.22 3.12
CA ALA A 100 -3.35 14.79 4.45
C ALA A 100 -3.24 16.33 4.42
N ASN A 101 -2.35 16.86 3.59
CA ASN A 101 -2.16 18.31 3.44
C ASN A 101 -3.32 18.98 2.68
N HIS A 102 -3.87 18.34 1.64
CA HIS A 102 -5.05 18.86 0.94
C HIS A 102 -6.31 18.87 1.81
N GLY A 103 -6.45 17.90 2.72
CA GLY A 103 -7.57 17.86 3.67
C GLY A 103 -7.56 18.99 4.71
N ARG A 104 -6.41 19.63 4.95
CA ARG A 104 -6.24 20.73 5.92
C ARG A 104 -6.48 22.12 5.34
N GLY A 105 -6.45 22.27 4.02
CA GLY A 105 -6.63 23.58 3.34
C GLY A 105 -8.07 24.09 3.26
N ASN A 106 -9.06 23.26 3.64
CA ASN A 106 -10.49 23.56 3.54
C ASN A 106 -11.22 23.66 4.90
N SER A 107 -10.48 23.77 6.01
CA SER A 107 -11.03 23.85 7.38
C SER A 107 -11.00 25.27 7.95
#